data_AF-W9WMS3-F1
#
_entry.id   AF-W9WMS3-F1
#
_cell.length_a   1.000
_cell.length_b   1.000
_cell.length_c   1.000
_cell.angle_alpha   90.00
_cell.angle_beta   90.00
_cell.angle_gamma   90.00
#
_symmetry.space_group_name_H-M   'P 1'
#
loop_
_entity.id
_entity.type
_entity.pdbx_description
1 polymer ?
#
loop_
_entity_poly.entity_id
_entity_poly.type
_entity_poly.pdbx_seq_one_letter_code
_entity_poly.pdbx_strand_id
1 'polypeptide(L)'
;MANYDSYNFIAMITPRPLLTIAGSKADTLRFSQEAIALAKEPKELFVISSKTHAELYDEMEDSGPNLVSFFSQALSFKGTA
;
A
#
# COMPACT_ATOMS: atom_id res chain seq x y z
N MET A 1 1.61 -30.70 -6.25
CA MET A 1 0.63 -29.63 -6.50
C MET A 1 1.32 -28.31 -6.22
N ALA A 2 1.24 -27.32 -7.10
CA ALA A 2 1.73 -25.98 -6.81
C ALA A 2 0.60 -25.21 -6.10
N ASN A 3 0.85 -24.72 -4.89
CA ASN A 3 -0.08 -23.86 -4.16
C ASN A 3 0.23 -22.40 -4.51
N TYR A 4 -0.82 -21.58 -4.61
CA TYR A 4 -0.69 -20.15 -4.87
C TYR A 4 -0.54 -19.39 -3.54
N ASP A 5 0.37 -18.41 -3.53
CA ASP A 5 0.57 -17.46 -2.44
C ASP A 5 0.82 -16.07 -3.04
N SER A 6 -0.05 -15.12 -2.72
CA SER A 6 0.00 -13.74 -3.21
C SER A 6 1.23 -12.96 -2.72
N TYR A 7 1.84 -13.36 -1.60
CA TYR A 7 2.88 -12.60 -0.92
C TYR A 7 4.24 -13.28 -0.86
N ASN A 8 4.38 -14.48 -1.43
CA ASN A 8 5.61 -15.29 -1.41
C ASN A 8 6.90 -14.49 -1.77
N PHE A 9 6.77 -13.46 -2.61
CA PHE A 9 7.88 -12.65 -3.11
C PHE A 9 7.83 -11.18 -2.71
N ILE A 10 6.93 -10.78 -1.81
CA ILE A 10 6.70 -9.37 -1.45
C ILE A 10 7.97 -8.68 -0.91
N ALA A 11 8.85 -9.42 -0.26
CA ALA A 11 10.12 -8.92 0.26
C ALA A 11 11.10 -8.42 -0.85
N MET A 12 10.88 -8.78 -2.12
CA MET A 12 11.69 -8.30 -3.26
C MET A 12 11.31 -6.88 -3.72
N ILE A 13 10.30 -6.26 -3.10
CA ILE A 13 9.97 -4.85 -3.39
C ILE A 13 11.09 -3.94 -2.88
N THR A 14 11.58 -4.18 -1.66
CA THR A 14 12.74 -3.51 -1.07
C THR A 14 13.96 -3.54 -2.00
N PRO A 15 14.72 -2.44 -2.11
CA PRO A 15 14.68 -1.20 -1.31
C PRO A 15 13.66 -0.15 -1.79
N ARG A 16 12.82 -0.46 -2.79
CA ARG A 16 11.79 0.47 -3.25
C ARG A 16 10.69 0.58 -2.19
N PRO A 17 10.08 1.77 -2.00
CA PRO A 17 9.02 1.94 -1.02
C PRO A 17 7.73 1.22 -1.44
N LEU A 18 7.03 0.64 -0.46
CA LEU A 18 5.71 0.04 -0.62
C LEU A 18 4.67 0.83 0.17
N LEU A 19 3.59 1.25 -0.49
CA LEU A 19 2.42 1.82 0.15
C LEU A 19 1.20 0.92 -0.11
N THR A 20 0.43 0.66 0.94
CA THR A 20 -0.91 0.07 0.85
C THR A 20 -1.92 1.02 1.48
N ILE A 21 -3.11 1.11 0.90
CA ILE A 21 -4.21 1.97 1.39
C ILE A 21 -5.42 1.08 1.61
N ALA A 22 -6.09 1.22 2.75
CA ALA A 22 -7.30 0.46 3.05
C ALA A 22 -8.24 1.24 3.98
N GLY A 23 -9.54 0.97 3.89
CA GLY A 23 -10.53 1.52 4.79
C GLY A 23 -10.60 0.73 6.10
N SER A 24 -10.83 1.41 7.23
CA SER A 24 -10.85 0.77 8.56
C SER A 24 -12.05 -0.16 8.77
N LYS A 25 -13.11 -0.04 7.95
CA LYS A 25 -14.30 -0.89 7.94
C LYS A 25 -14.32 -1.84 6.73
N ALA A 26 -13.23 -1.92 5.97
CA ALA A 26 -13.14 -2.83 4.85
C ALA A 26 -12.91 -4.27 5.35
N ASP A 27 -13.78 -5.21 4.95
CA ASP A 27 -13.57 -6.65 5.20
C ASP A 27 -12.25 -7.16 4.60
N THR A 28 -11.72 -6.42 3.62
CA THR A 28 -10.46 -6.69 2.91
C THR A 28 -9.23 -6.07 3.60
N LEU A 29 -9.38 -5.27 4.67
CA LEU A 29 -8.26 -4.61 5.36
C LEU A 29 -7.15 -5.58 5.77
N ARG A 30 -7.53 -6.80 6.19
CA ARG A 30 -6.60 -7.85 6.61
C ARG A 30 -5.57 -8.21 5.54
N PHE A 31 -5.91 -8.12 4.25
CA PHE A 31 -5.00 -8.42 3.16
C PHE A 31 -3.85 -7.39 3.09
N SER A 32 -4.16 -6.11 3.28
CA SER A 32 -3.14 -5.06 3.32
C SER A 32 -2.27 -5.16 4.58
N GLN A 33 -2.86 -5.54 5.72
CA GLN A 33 -2.13 -5.79 6.96
C GLN A 33 -1.14 -6.96 6.81
N GLU A 34 -1.57 -8.06 6.21
CA GLU A 34 -0.72 -9.23 5.95
C GLU A 34 0.41 -8.89 4.98
N ALA A 35 0.11 -8.21 3.88
CA ALA A 35 1.11 -7.75 2.93
C ALA A 35 2.19 -6.89 3.61
N ILE A 36 1.79 -5.94 4.45
CA ILE A 36 2.73 -5.07 5.17
C ILE A 36 3.49 -5.82 6.27
N ALA A 37 2.88 -6.79 6.95
CA ALA A 37 3.59 -7.63 7.92
C ALA A 37 4.73 -8.42 7.26
N LEU A 38 4.50 -8.96 6.06
CA LEU A 38 5.47 -9.77 5.30
C LEU A 38 6.50 -8.95 4.51
N ALA A 39 6.17 -7.71 4.13
CA ALA A 39 7.07 -6.82 3.40
C ALA A 39 8.27 -6.38 4.27
N LYS A 40 9.34 -5.93 3.62
CA LYS A 40 10.49 -5.28 4.26
C LYS A 40 10.42 -3.76 4.07
N GLU A 41 11.14 -3.01 4.90
CA GLU A 41 11.19 -1.55 4.79
C GLU A 41 11.83 -1.08 3.47
N PRO A 42 11.51 0.13 2.98
CA PRO A 42 10.50 1.06 3.51
C PRO A 42 9.06 0.67 3.12
N LYS A 43 8.16 0.57 4.11
CA LYS A 43 6.76 0.16 3.89
C LYS A 43 5.76 0.97 4.74
N GLU A 44 4.56 1.18 4.21
CA GLU A 44 3.49 1.94 4.86
C GLU A 44 2.10 1.32 4.61
N LEU A 45 1.27 1.29 5.66
CA LEU A 45 -0.17 1.04 5.58
C LEU A 45 -0.91 2.31 5.98
N PHE A 46 -1.56 2.97 5.03
CA PHE A 46 -2.43 4.10 5.29
C PHE A 46 -3.88 3.62 5.48
N VAL A 47 -4.37 3.65 6.72
CA VAL A 47 -5.73 3.24 7.06
C VAL A 47 -6.66 4.45 7.14
N ILE A 48 -7.66 4.51 6.26
CA ILE A 48 -8.64 5.59 6.23
C ILE A 48 -9.80 5.25 7.16
N SER A 49 -10.05 6.12 8.14
CA SER A 49 -11.07 5.87 9.16
C SER A 49 -12.47 5.80 8.56
N SER A 50 -13.26 4.84 9.05
CA SER A 50 -14.68 4.69 8.75
C SER A 50 -15.05 4.36 7.31
N LYS A 51 -14.07 4.05 6.45
CA LYS A 51 -14.29 3.63 5.06
C LYS A 51 -14.35 2.12 4.91
N THR A 52 -15.24 1.65 4.04
CA THR A 52 -15.33 0.29 3.52
C THR A 52 -14.48 0.15 2.24
N HIS A 53 -14.41 -1.07 1.68
CA HIS A 53 -13.70 -1.32 0.43
C HIS A 53 -14.32 -0.55 -0.75
N ALA A 54 -15.66 -0.57 -0.85
CA ALA A 54 -16.37 0.04 -1.98
C ALA A 54 -16.32 1.57 -1.94
N GLU A 55 -16.40 2.18 -0.75
CA GLU A 55 -16.33 3.66 -0.62
C GLU A 55 -15.00 4.23 -1.15
N LEU A 56 -13.89 3.48 -1.08
CA LEU A 56 -12.61 3.92 -1.65
C LEU A 56 -12.59 3.99 -3.18
N TYR A 57 -13.60 3.46 -3.88
CA TYR A 57 -13.73 3.61 -5.33
C TYR A 57 -14.25 5.00 -5.72
N ASP A 58 -15.15 5.57 -4.91
CA ASP A 58 -15.82 6.83 -5.20
C ASP A 58 -15.20 8.00 -4.42
N GLU A 59 -14.67 7.74 -3.22
CA GLU A 59 -14.17 8.75 -2.29
C GLU A 59 -12.64 8.73 -2.22
N MET A 60 -12.02 9.79 -2.75
CA MET A 60 -10.56 9.95 -2.88
C MET A 60 -10.00 11.13 -2.09
N GLU A 61 -10.80 11.77 -1.24
CA GLU A 61 -10.43 12.94 -0.46
C GLU A 61 -9.21 12.65 0.44
N ASP A 62 -9.14 11.44 1.01
CA ASP A 62 -8.04 11.00 1.86
C ASP A 62 -6.94 10.24 1.07
N SER A 63 -7.34 9.31 0.18
CA SER A 63 -6.39 8.45 -0.55
C SER A 63 -5.63 9.20 -1.64
N GLY A 64 -6.28 10.14 -2.33
CA GLY A 64 -5.71 10.91 -3.44
C GLY A 64 -4.47 11.71 -3.02
N PRO A 65 -4.55 12.58 -2.01
CA PRO A 65 -3.40 13.33 -1.53
C PRO A 65 -2.24 12.43 -1.04
N ASN A 66 -2.56 11.32 -0.36
CA ASN A 66 -1.54 10.35 0.09
C ASN A 66 -0.81 9.70 -1.11
N LEU A 67 -1.54 9.28 -2.14
CA LEU A 67 -0.96 8.74 -3.38
C LEU A 67 -0.08 9.77 -4.10
N VAL A 68 -0.55 11.01 -4.24
CA VAL A 68 0.23 12.09 -4.87
C VAL A 68 1.52 12.33 -4.11
N SER A 69 1.46 12.40 -2.77
CA SER A 69 2.64 12.59 -1.93
C SER A 69 3.64 11.43 -2.07
N PHE A 70 3.16 10.19 -1.99
CA PHE A 70 3.97 8.99 -2.12
C PHE A 70 4.71 8.95 -3.47
N PHE A 71 3.99 9.11 -4.58
CA PHE A 71 4.60 9.06 -5.90
C PHE A 71 5.49 10.27 -6.19
N SER A 72 5.14 11.46 -5.70
CA SER A 72 6.00 12.64 -5.82
C SER A 72 7.37 12.40 -5.16
N GLN A 73 7.41 11.70 -4.02
CA GLN A 73 8.66 11.35 -3.36
C GLN A 73 9.36 10.17 -4.07
N ALA A 74 8.64 9.08 -4.33
CA ALA A 74 9.20 7.83 -4.86
C ALA A 74 9.69 7.95 -6.32
N LEU A 75 9.09 8.84 -7.11
CA LEU A 75 9.45 9.08 -8.51
C LEU A 75 10.25 10.38 -8.70
N SER A 76 10.54 11.12 -7.61
CA SER A 76 11.45 12.26 -7.71
C SER A 76 12.80 11.79 -8.24
N PHE A 77 13.24 12.38 -9.36
CA PHE A 77 14.54 12.06 -9.94
C PHE A 77 15.64 12.56 -9.00
N LYS A 78 16.23 11.64 -8.23
CA LYS A 78 17.51 11.88 -7.57
C LYS A 78 18.62 11.58 -8.58
N GLY A 79 18.83 12.49 -9.51
CA GLY A 79 19.99 12.41 -10.41
C GLY A 79 21.27 12.30 -9.60
N THR A 80 22.04 11.25 -9.85
CA THR A 80 23.43 11.18 -9.41
C THR A 80 24.20 12.26 -10.16
N ALA A 81 24.63 13.30 -9.45
CA ALA A 81 25.76 14.13 -9.87
C ALA A 81 27.06 13.32 -9.74
#